data_AF-A0A3A1XYX4-F1
#
_entry.id   AF-A0A3A1XYX4-F1
#
_cell.length_a   1.000
_cell.length_b   1.000
_cell.length_c   1.000
_cell.angle_alpha   90.00
_cell.angle_beta   90.00
_cell.angle_gamma   90.00
#
_symmetry.space_group_name_H-M   'P 1'
#
loop_
_entity.id
_entity.type
_entity.pdbx_description
1 polymer ?
#
loop_
_entity_poly.entity_id
_entity_poly.type
_entity_poly.pdbx_seq_one_letter_code
_entity_poly.pdbx_strand_id
1 'polypeptide(L)'
;MKIKSVLLSVLVATTAFATMNANASPKDPATAYRDYYEQSRQARLDNNQTRVNNTQTKTITVDGQEYQANVTRNINGSYNIVVTGNSGQSQSVGFSRGQLTAPASFSEENLNQVLKALDFNTTVKTLSHIQVRDILSN
;
A
#
# COMPACT_ATOMS: atom_id res chain seq x y z
N MET A 1 -4.15 32.82 69.73
CA MET A 1 -5.15 32.82 68.63
C MET A 1 -4.50 32.32 67.33
N LYS A 2 -4.63 31.04 66.96
CA LYS A 2 -4.12 30.51 65.66
C LYS A 2 -4.99 29.40 65.02
N ILE A 3 -6.24 29.21 65.48
CA ILE A 3 -7.13 28.13 64.98
C ILE A 3 -8.12 28.63 63.90
N LYS A 4 -8.27 29.94 63.70
CA LYS A 4 -9.28 30.49 62.78
C LYS A 4 -8.88 30.48 61.30
N SER A 5 -7.59 30.35 60.96
CA SER A 5 -7.12 30.45 59.57
C SER A 5 -7.16 29.14 58.78
N VAL A 6 -7.19 27.98 59.43
CA VAL A 6 -7.11 26.68 58.73
C VAL A 6 -8.47 26.29 58.12
N LEU A 7 -9.58 26.74 58.71
CA LEU A 7 -10.92 26.40 58.22
C LEU A 7 -11.28 27.09 56.89
N LEU A 8 -10.77 28.31 56.64
CA LEU A 8 -11.13 29.08 55.44
C LEU A 8 -10.49 28.52 54.16
N SER A 9 -9.28 27.97 54.27
CA SER A 9 -8.54 27.40 53.13
C SER A 9 -9.14 26.10 52.60
N VAL A 10 -9.92 25.37 53.39
CA VAL A 10 -10.58 24.13 52.96
C VAL A 10 -11.87 24.41 52.17
N LEU A 11 -12.58 25.50 52.50
CA LEU A 11 -13.87 25.81 51.88
C LEU A 11 -13.74 26.35 50.44
N VAL A 12 -12.62 26.98 50.09
CA VAL A 12 -12.38 27.49 48.72
C VAL A 12 -11.83 26.39 47.78
N ALA A 13 -11.20 25.35 48.33
CA ALA A 13 -10.67 24.25 47.54
C ALA A 13 -11.78 23.33 47.00
N THR A 14 -12.91 23.20 47.71
CA THR A 14 -13.99 22.27 47.31
C THR A 14 -14.87 22.82 46.18
N THR A 15 -14.90 24.13 45.95
CA THR A 15 -15.68 24.72 44.84
C THR A 15 -14.93 24.72 43.50
N ALA A 16 -13.59 24.62 43.50
CA ALA A 16 -12.80 24.56 42.27
C ALA A 16 -12.84 23.17 41.58
N PHE A 17 -13.10 22.09 42.32
CA PHE A 17 -13.22 20.75 41.72
C PHE A 17 -14.61 20.45 41.15
N ALA A 18 -15.63 21.23 41.51
CA ALA A 18 -16.99 21.01 41.02
C ALA A 18 -17.23 21.53 39.59
N THR A 19 -16.39 22.43 39.08
CA THR A 19 -16.60 23.05 37.75
C THR A 19 -15.82 22.37 36.62
N MET A 20 -14.82 21.54 36.92
CA MET A 20 -13.99 20.91 35.88
C MET A 20 -14.62 19.68 35.21
N ASN A 21 -15.81 19.23 35.64
CA ASN A 21 -16.48 18.06 35.05
C ASN A 21 -17.72 18.41 34.19
N ALA A 22 -18.02 19.69 33.97
CA ALA A 22 -19.21 20.10 33.21
C ALA A 22 -18.96 20.23 31.69
N ASN A 23 -17.72 20.06 31.21
CA ASN A 23 -17.38 20.22 29.79
C ASN A 23 -16.92 18.93 29.11
N ALA A 24 -17.07 17.78 29.76
CA ALA A 24 -17.10 16.51 29.05
C ALA A 24 -18.45 16.45 28.32
N SER A 25 -18.52 17.08 27.14
CA SER A 25 -19.58 16.81 26.18
C SER A 25 -19.75 15.29 26.14
N PRO A 26 -20.94 14.74 26.44
CA PRO A 26 -21.18 13.33 26.28
C PRO A 26 -21.17 13.10 24.78
N LYS A 27 -19.99 12.84 24.22
CA LYS A 27 -19.88 12.34 22.86
C LYS A 27 -20.55 10.98 22.97
N ASP A 28 -21.83 10.95 22.61
CA ASP A 28 -22.69 9.77 22.66
C ASP A 28 -21.85 8.59 22.14
N PRO A 29 -21.68 7.50 22.91
CA PRO A 29 -20.87 6.37 22.47
C PRO A 29 -21.29 5.89 21.08
N ALA A 30 -22.56 6.00 20.70
CA ALA A 30 -23.01 5.71 19.34
C ALA A 30 -22.35 6.58 18.26
N THR A 31 -22.11 7.87 18.56
CA THR A 31 -21.40 8.80 17.67
C THR A 31 -19.90 8.49 17.63
N ALA A 32 -19.28 8.12 18.76
CA ALA A 32 -17.87 7.73 18.79
C ALA A 32 -17.59 6.46 17.98
N TYR A 33 -18.49 5.47 18.06
CA TYR A 33 -18.43 4.28 17.20
C TYR A 33 -18.63 4.64 15.72
N ARG A 34 -19.58 5.54 15.41
CA ARG A 34 -19.82 5.98 14.03
C ARG A 34 -18.62 6.72 13.42
N ASP A 35 -18.03 7.65 14.18
CA ASP A 35 -16.84 8.41 13.78
C ASP A 35 -15.66 7.48 13.47
N TYR A 36 -15.48 6.42 14.25
CA TYR A 36 -14.45 5.40 14.01
C TYR A 36 -14.66 4.68 12.67
N TYR A 37 -15.90 4.26 12.37
CA TYR A 37 -16.20 3.60 11.10
C TYR A 37 -16.11 4.55 9.90
N GLU A 38 -16.48 5.82 10.06
CA GLU A 38 -16.38 6.84 9.02
C GLU A 38 -14.91 7.21 8.73
N GLN A 39 -14.08 7.42 9.75
CA GLN A 39 -12.63 7.61 9.57
C GLN A 39 -11.96 6.41 8.89
N SER A 40 -12.35 5.19 9.27
CA SER A 40 -11.83 3.97 8.66
C SER A 40 -12.21 3.87 7.17
N ARG A 41 -13.43 4.28 6.80
CA ARG A 41 -13.84 4.36 5.38
C ARG A 41 -13.08 5.44 4.64
N GLN A 42 -12.95 6.63 5.21
CA GLN A 42 -12.23 7.73 4.59
C GLN A 42 -10.76 7.38 4.36
N ALA A 43 -10.08 6.79 5.35
CA ALA A 43 -8.70 6.34 5.21
C ALA A 43 -8.51 5.27 4.11
N ARG A 44 -9.52 4.41 3.91
CA ARG A 44 -9.54 3.43 2.80
C ARG A 44 -9.76 4.09 1.45
N LEU A 45 -10.65 5.08 1.37
CA LEU A 45 -10.90 5.85 0.15
C LEU A 45 -9.66 6.67 -0.23
N ASP A 46 -9.03 7.34 0.72
CA ASP A 46 -7.81 8.13 0.51
C ASP A 46 -6.63 7.23 0.07
N ASN A 47 -6.48 6.05 0.68
CA ASN A 47 -5.49 5.05 0.22
C ASN A 47 -5.77 4.60 -1.22
N ASN A 48 -7.04 4.34 -1.55
CA ASN A 48 -7.42 3.90 -2.88
C ASN A 48 -7.19 5.00 -3.91
N GLN A 49 -7.56 6.24 -3.60
CA GLN A 49 -7.35 7.41 -4.44
C GLN A 49 -5.85 7.71 -4.65
N THR A 50 -5.02 7.52 -3.61
CA THR A 50 -3.56 7.65 -3.72
C THR A 50 -2.96 6.54 -4.61
N ARG A 51 -3.49 5.32 -4.57
CA ARG A 51 -3.07 4.22 -5.46
C ARG A 51 -3.47 4.45 -6.93
N VAL A 52 -4.68 4.96 -7.16
CA VAL A 52 -5.18 5.27 -8.52
C VAL A 52 -4.35 6.39 -9.15
N ASN A 53 -4.00 7.44 -8.40
CA ASN A 53 -3.14 8.52 -8.89
C ASN A 53 -1.69 8.10 -9.21
N ASN A 54 -1.24 6.95 -8.68
CA ASN A 54 0.11 6.42 -8.94
C ASN A 54 0.12 5.28 -9.97
N THR A 55 -1.02 4.99 -10.59
CA THR A 55 -1.13 3.94 -11.62
C THR A 55 -1.28 4.57 -13.00
N GLN A 56 -0.40 4.17 -13.92
CA GLN A 56 -0.44 4.58 -15.32
C GLN A 56 -0.66 3.35 -16.20
N THR A 57 -1.64 3.41 -17.08
CA THR A 57 -1.83 2.39 -18.12
C THR A 57 -1.13 2.85 -19.39
N LYS A 58 -0.27 2.01 -19.95
CA LYS A 58 0.42 2.23 -21.22
C LYS A 58 0.19 1.05 -22.16
N THR A 59 -0.03 1.33 -23.44
CA THR A 59 0.05 0.31 -24.49
C THR A 59 1.51 0.14 -24.87
N ILE A 60 1.98 -1.10 -24.92
CA ILE A 60 3.34 -1.47 -25.30
C ILE A 60 3.31 -2.52 -26.40
N THR A 61 4.34 -2.55 -27.25
CA THR A 61 4.52 -3.58 -28.27
C THR A 61 5.62 -4.53 -27.85
N VAL A 62 5.32 -5.83 -27.81
CA VAL A 62 6.25 -6.91 -27.47
C VAL A 62 6.10 -7.99 -28.54
N ASP A 63 7.20 -8.40 -29.16
CA ASP A 63 7.17 -9.38 -30.26
C ASP A 63 6.14 -9.06 -31.37
N GLY A 64 6.00 -7.78 -31.72
CA GLY A 64 5.05 -7.30 -32.73
C GLY A 64 3.57 -7.36 -32.32
N GLN A 65 3.26 -7.72 -31.07
CA GLN A 65 1.90 -7.72 -30.51
C GLN A 65 1.72 -6.58 -29.51
N GLU A 66 0.53 -6.00 -29.46
CA GLU A 66 0.20 -4.94 -28.50
C GLU A 66 -0.35 -5.52 -27.20
N TYR A 67 0.13 -4.99 -26.07
CA TYR A 67 -0.31 -5.36 -24.72
C TYR A 67 -0.59 -4.10 -23.90
N GLN A 68 -1.53 -4.20 -22.96
CA GLN A 68 -1.71 -3.17 -21.94
C GLN A 68 -0.85 -3.48 -20.73
N ALA A 69 -0.02 -2.51 -20.33
CA ALA A 69 0.77 -2.54 -19.12
C ALA A 69 0.25 -1.52 -18.12
N ASN A 70 -0.08 -1.96 -16.91
CA ASN A 70 -0.39 -1.11 -15.78
C ASN A 70 0.85 -0.95 -14.92
N VAL A 71 1.33 0.28 -14.79
CA VAL A 71 2.51 0.65 -14.01
C VAL A 71 2.06 1.38 -12.76
N THR A 72 2.17 0.74 -11.61
CA THR A 72 1.86 1.35 -10.31
C THR A 72 3.15 1.70 -9.58
N ARG A 73 3.30 2.96 -9.16
CA ARG A 73 4.37 3.37 -8.25
C ARG A 73 3.92 3.19 -6.80
N ASN A 74 4.65 2.38 -6.06
CA ASN A 74 4.42 2.18 -4.62
C ASN A 74 4.94 3.36 -3.80
N ILE A 75 4.44 3.49 -2.57
CA ILE A 75 4.80 4.56 -1.62
C ILE A 75 6.31 4.56 -1.33
N ASN A 76 6.96 3.39 -1.31
CA ASN A 76 8.41 3.25 -1.11
C ASN A 76 9.24 3.59 -2.36
N GLY A 77 8.62 4.03 -3.45
CA GLY A 77 9.29 4.36 -4.71
C GLY A 77 9.56 3.17 -5.64
N SER A 78 9.23 1.94 -5.24
CA SER A 78 9.28 0.76 -6.11
C SER A 78 8.13 0.76 -7.13
N TYR A 79 8.29 0.02 -8.23
CA TYR A 79 7.29 -0.13 -9.28
C TYR A 79 6.68 -1.53 -9.27
N ASN A 80 5.37 -1.61 -9.46
CA ASN A 80 4.67 -2.84 -9.78
C ASN A 80 4.12 -2.72 -11.20
N ILE A 81 4.58 -3.56 -12.10
CA ILE A 81 4.17 -3.56 -13.51
C ILE A 81 3.32 -4.81 -13.75
N VAL A 82 2.14 -4.65 -14.32
CA VAL A 82 1.25 -5.76 -14.69
C VAL A 82 0.93 -5.66 -16.17
N VAL A 83 1.40 -6.62 -16.96
CA VAL A 83 1.08 -6.75 -18.38
C VAL A 83 -0.08 -7.71 -18.53
N THR A 84 -1.22 -7.22 -19.02
CA THR A 84 -2.39 -8.05 -19.28
C THR A 84 -2.21 -8.75 -20.63
N GLY A 85 -2.23 -10.09 -20.62
CA GLY A 85 -2.22 -10.90 -21.84
C GLY A 85 -3.27 -12.00 -21.78
N ASN A 86 -3.44 -12.70 -22.91
CA ASN A 86 -4.49 -13.72 -23.07
C ASN A 86 -4.22 -15.05 -22.34
N SER A 87 -3.07 -15.23 -21.69
CA SER A 87 -2.79 -16.47 -20.96
C SER A 87 -3.37 -16.41 -19.55
N GLY A 88 -4.20 -17.38 -19.18
CA GLY A 88 -4.70 -17.54 -17.79
C GLY A 88 -3.61 -17.88 -16.76
N GLN A 89 -2.35 -18.00 -17.17
CA GLN A 89 -1.18 -18.20 -16.33
C GLN A 89 -0.28 -16.97 -16.41
N SER A 90 0.19 -16.48 -15.27
CA SER A 90 1.10 -15.33 -15.17
C SER A 90 2.37 -15.72 -14.42
N GLN A 91 3.50 -15.14 -14.82
CA GLN A 91 4.75 -15.20 -14.10
C GLN A 91 5.06 -13.84 -13.49
N SER A 92 5.83 -13.82 -12.40
CA SER A 92 6.25 -12.60 -11.76
C SER A 92 7.77 -12.61 -11.55
N VAL A 93 8.43 -11.55 -12.02
CA VAL A 93 9.89 -11.44 -12.04
C VAL A 93 10.31 -10.12 -11.41
N GLY A 94 11.27 -10.19 -10.48
CA GLY A 94 11.85 -9.01 -9.85
C GLY A 94 12.90 -8.33 -10.73
N PHE A 95 12.98 -7.01 -10.64
CA PHE A 95 14.03 -6.19 -11.24
C PHE A 95 14.49 -5.11 -10.27
N SER A 96 15.56 -4.38 -10.59
CA SER A 96 16.23 -3.46 -9.65
C SER A 96 15.30 -2.41 -9.01
N ARG A 97 14.22 -1.99 -9.68
CA ARG A 97 13.30 -0.96 -9.21
C ARG A 97 11.91 -1.48 -8.85
N GLY A 98 11.68 -2.80 -8.87
CA GLY A 98 10.33 -3.31 -8.70
C GLY A 98 10.10 -4.76 -9.13
N GLN A 99 8.85 -5.04 -9.47
CA GLN A 99 8.37 -6.35 -9.93
C GLN A 99 7.56 -6.19 -11.22
N LEU A 100 7.74 -7.14 -12.13
CA LEU A 100 7.01 -7.25 -13.39
C LEU A 100 6.21 -8.55 -13.38
N THR A 101 4.90 -8.45 -13.52
CA THR A 101 3.99 -9.57 -13.72
C THR A 101 3.53 -9.58 -15.17
N ALA A 102 3.70 -10.71 -15.86
CA ALA A 102 3.42 -10.85 -17.28
C ALA A 102 2.92 -12.27 -17.59
N PRO A 103 2.38 -12.52 -18.80
CA PRO A 103 2.04 -13.87 -19.26
C PRO A 103 3.17 -14.88 -19.03
N ALA A 104 2.85 -16.08 -18.57
CA ALA A 104 3.84 -17.14 -18.33
C ALA A 104 4.58 -17.57 -19.60
N SER A 105 4.03 -17.28 -20.78
CA SER A 105 4.67 -17.52 -22.08
C SER A 105 5.75 -16.50 -22.45
N PHE A 106 5.90 -15.39 -21.71
CA PHE A 106 6.92 -14.39 -22.02
C PHE A 106 8.32 -14.96 -21.73
N SER A 107 9.18 -14.94 -22.74
CA SER A 107 10.61 -15.20 -22.57
C SER A 107 11.28 -14.06 -21.79
N GLU A 108 12.51 -14.29 -21.32
CA GLU A 108 13.33 -13.22 -20.73
C GLU A 108 13.51 -12.03 -21.69
N GLU A 109 13.66 -12.30 -22.98
CA GLU A 109 13.73 -11.27 -24.02
C GLU A 109 12.45 -10.43 -24.05
N ASN A 110 11.27 -11.06 -24.04
CA ASN A 110 9.98 -10.37 -24.04
C ASN A 110 9.82 -9.51 -22.77
N LEU A 111 10.21 -10.02 -21.61
CA LEU A 111 10.19 -9.26 -20.35
C LEU A 111 11.13 -8.04 -20.40
N ASN A 112 12.30 -8.17 -21.03
CA ASN A 112 13.23 -7.06 -21.22
C ASN A 112 12.72 -6.03 -22.25
N GLN A 113 12.03 -6.47 -23.30
CA GLN A 113 11.34 -5.58 -24.24
C GLN A 113 10.24 -4.77 -23.54
N VAL A 114 9.45 -5.39 -22.65
CA VAL A 114 8.45 -4.69 -21.82
C VAL A 114 9.11 -3.57 -21.01
N LEU A 115 10.18 -3.88 -20.28
CA LEU A 115 10.88 -2.90 -19.45
C LEU A 115 11.42 -1.74 -20.29
N LYS A 116 12.01 -2.05 -21.46
CA LYS A 116 12.51 -1.05 -22.39
C LYS A 116 11.39 -0.17 -22.96
N ALA A 117 10.26 -0.74 -23.36
CA ALA A 117 9.10 -0.01 -23.87
C ALA A 117 8.46 0.91 -22.81
N LEU A 118 8.69 0.61 -21.53
CA LEU A 118 8.24 1.40 -20.39
C LEU A 118 9.33 2.37 -19.87
N ASP A 119 10.43 2.54 -20.62
CA ASP A 119 11.57 3.41 -20.29
C ASP A 119 12.33 3.02 -19.00
N PHE A 120 12.24 1.75 -18.58
CA PHE A 120 13.08 1.24 -17.51
C PHE A 120 14.42 0.76 -18.08
N ASN A 121 15.49 1.48 -17.76
CA ASN A 121 16.87 1.09 -18.09
C ASN A 121 17.40 -0.01 -17.14
N THR A 122 16.75 -1.18 -17.16
CA THR A 122 17.09 -2.35 -16.36
C THR A 122 16.70 -3.61 -17.11
N THR A 123 17.39 -4.71 -16.81
CA THR A 123 17.04 -6.03 -17.34
C THR A 123 16.59 -6.96 -16.23
N VAL A 124 15.66 -7.86 -16.53
CA VAL A 124 15.43 -9.05 -15.73
C VAL A 124 16.46 -10.12 -16.11
N LYS A 125 16.97 -10.83 -15.10
CA LYS A 125 17.64 -12.12 -15.28
C LYS A 125 16.77 -13.16 -14.61
N THR A 126 16.10 -13.97 -15.41
CA THR A 126 15.42 -15.15 -14.92
C THR A 126 16.51 -16.18 -14.61
N LEU A 127 16.67 -16.55 -13.34
CA LEU A 127 17.53 -17.68 -12.99
C LEU A 127 16.91 -18.92 -13.62
N SER A 128 17.45 -19.34 -14.76
CA SER A 128 17.10 -20.59 -15.40
C SER A 128 17.38 -21.69 -14.38
N HIS A 129 16.33 -22.26 -13.79
CA HIS A 129 16.48 -23.46 -12.99
C HIS A 129 16.97 -24.53 -13.95
N ILE A 130 18.24 -24.90 -13.80
CA ILE A 130 18.78 -26.10 -14.42
C ILE A 130 17.87 -27.24 -13.95
N GLN A 131 17.06 -27.78 -14.84
CA GLN A 131 16.41 -29.06 -14.58
C GLN A 131 17.53 -30.06 -14.39
N VAL A 132 17.75 -30.50 -13.15
CA VAL A 132 18.60 -31.65 -12.86
C VAL A 132 17.83 -32.88 -13.36
N ARG A 133 17.89 -33.09 -14.68
CA ARG A 133 17.36 -34.29 -15.33
C ARG A 133 18.49 -35.30 -15.37
N ASP A 134 18.26 -36.42 -14.68
CA ASP A 134 18.96 -37.70 -14.82
C ASP A 134 20.48 -37.71 -14.55
N ILE A 135 20.85 -37.83 -13.26
CA ILE A 135 22.15 -38.41 -12.85
C ILE A 135 21.93 -39.72 -12.06
N LEU A 136 20.81 -40.40 -12.26
CA LEU A 136 20.56 -41.73 -11.68
C LEU A 136 20.20 -42.71 -12.80
N SER A 137 21.16 -42.92 -13.69
CA SER A 137 21.20 -44.08 -14.58
C SER A 137 22.66 -44.49 -14.74
N ASN A 138 23.17 -45.22 -13.75
CA ASN A 138 24.26 -46.18 -13.89
C ASN A 138 24.15 -47.20 -12.75
#